data_AF-A0A4U2DRZ6-F1
#
_entry.id   AF-A0A4U2DRZ6-F1
#
_cell.length_a   1.000
_cell.length_b   1.000
_cell.length_c   1.000
_cell.angle_alpha   90.00
_cell.angle_beta   90.00
_cell.angle_gamma   90.00
#
_symmetry.space_group_name_H-M   'P 1'
#
loop_
_entity.id
_entity.type
_entity.pdbx_description
1 polymer ?
#
loop_
_entity_poly.entity_id
_entity_poly.type
_entity_poly.pdbx_seq_one_letter_code
_entity_poly.pdbx_strand_id
1 'polypeptide(L)'
;MSDSTETTQQNEQDNVLSLHDFIDQFGDGLLANIEAAHPARYQSACEKRAAVMQSLKRVPFEAQAEAIQAISTLLLDERAPAGILNGEMGTGKTIMGIATTAMAYHEGKA
;
A
#
# COMPACT_ATOMS: atom_id res chain seq x y z
N MET A 1 -31.94 -48.77 -26.94
CA MET A 1 -32.11 -47.65 -26.01
C MET A 1 -30.76 -47.44 -25.37
N SER A 2 -29.93 -46.63 -26.02
CA SER A 2 -28.51 -46.51 -25.72
C SER A 2 -28.25 -45.11 -25.20
N ASP A 3 -27.68 -45.09 -23.99
CA ASP A 3 -26.69 -44.16 -23.48
C ASP A 3 -26.83 -42.66 -23.80
N SER A 4 -27.18 -41.87 -22.79
CA SER A 4 -27.20 -40.40 -22.85
C SER A 4 -26.66 -39.75 -21.58
N THR A 5 -25.86 -40.48 -20.79
CA THR A 5 -25.39 -39.98 -19.48
C THR A 5 -23.88 -39.77 -19.39
N GLU A 6 -23.08 -40.11 -20.40
CA GLU A 6 -21.61 -40.05 -20.30
C GLU A 6 -20.96 -38.72 -20.75
N THR A 7 -21.68 -37.78 -21.34
CA THR A 7 -21.06 -36.59 -21.98
C THR A 7 -20.83 -35.39 -21.04
N THR A 8 -21.29 -35.42 -19.79
CA THR A 8 -21.26 -34.23 -18.91
C THR A 8 -20.02 -34.16 -17.99
N GLN A 9 -19.31 -35.26 -17.75
CA GLN A 9 -18.22 -35.28 -16.75
C GLN A 9 -16.84 -34.91 -17.29
N GLN A 10 -16.62 -34.85 -18.61
CA GLN A 10 -15.31 -34.51 -19.18
C GLN A 10 -15.05 -33.00 -19.32
N ASN A 11 -16.07 -32.14 -19.21
CA ASN A 11 -15.92 -30.68 -19.42
C ASN A 11 -15.61 -29.85 -18.16
N GLU A 12 -15.68 -30.44 -16.96
CA GLU A 12 -15.39 -29.70 -15.73
C GLU A 12 -13.89 -29.66 -15.40
N GLN A 13 -13.13 -30.72 -15.73
CA GLN A 13 -11.67 -30.73 -15.54
C GLN A 13 -10.94 -29.72 -16.44
N ASP A 14 -11.45 -29.45 -17.65
CA ASP A 14 -10.86 -28.49 -18.61
C ASP A 14 -11.06 -27.01 -18.19
N ASN A 15 -11.88 -26.75 -17.17
CA ASN A 15 -12.09 -25.40 -16.60
C ASN A 15 -11.37 -25.18 -15.26
N VAL A 16 -10.54 -26.12 -14.83
CA VAL A 16 -9.75 -25.98 -13.59
C VAL A 16 -8.32 -25.63 -13.93
N LEU A 17 -7.98 -24.36 -13.76
CA LEU A 17 -6.61 -23.86 -13.87
C LEU A 17 -5.96 -23.83 -12.48
N SER A 18 -4.74 -24.35 -12.35
CA SER A 18 -4.00 -24.25 -11.08
C SER A 18 -3.61 -22.79 -10.82
N LEU A 19 -3.53 -22.38 -9.56
CA LEU A 19 -3.09 -21.02 -9.22
C LEU A 19 -1.69 -20.73 -9.77
N HIS A 20 -0.80 -21.73 -9.79
CA HIS A 20 0.54 -21.57 -10.36
C HIS A 20 0.49 -21.26 -11.85
N ASP A 21 -0.25 -22.06 -12.64
CA ASP A 21 -0.39 -21.85 -14.08
C ASP A 21 -1.09 -20.52 -14.41
N PHE A 22 -2.04 -20.10 -13.56
CA PHE A 22 -2.71 -18.81 -13.68
C PHE A 22 -1.74 -17.64 -13.43
N ILE A 23 -0.94 -17.71 -12.37
CA ILE A 23 0.04 -16.67 -12.07
C ILE A 23 1.13 -16.62 -13.15
N ASP A 24 1.56 -17.77 -13.66
CA ASP A 24 2.57 -17.83 -14.74
C ASP A 24 2.03 -17.25 -16.05
N GLN A 25 0.76 -17.47 -16.40
CA GLN A 25 0.16 -16.94 -17.64
C GLN A 25 -0.29 -15.48 -17.54
N PHE A 26 -0.84 -15.06 -16.39
CA PHE A 26 -1.53 -13.78 -16.27
C PHE A 26 -0.90 -12.83 -15.24
N GLY A 27 0.08 -13.28 -14.46
CA GLY A 27 0.66 -12.54 -13.34
C GLY A 27 1.25 -11.19 -13.75
N ASP A 28 2.07 -11.16 -14.79
CA ASP A 28 2.70 -9.91 -15.27
C ASP A 28 1.66 -8.89 -15.71
N GLY A 29 0.62 -9.34 -16.43
CA GLY A 29 -0.47 -8.48 -16.89
C GLY A 29 -1.33 -7.97 -15.73
N LEU A 30 -1.61 -8.82 -14.74
CA LEU A 30 -2.33 -8.44 -13.52
C LEU A 30 -1.54 -7.40 -12.72
N LEU A 31 -0.24 -7.62 -12.53
CA LEU A 31 0.63 -6.70 -11.80
C LEU A 31 0.72 -5.34 -12.52
N ALA A 32 0.95 -5.34 -13.83
CA ALA A 32 1.01 -4.10 -14.62
C ALA A 32 -0.30 -3.31 -14.53
N ASN A 33 -1.46 -3.99 -14.58
CA ASN A 33 -2.76 -3.34 -14.42
C ASN A 33 -2.94 -2.76 -13.02
N ILE A 34 -2.50 -3.47 -11.98
CA ILE A 34 -2.56 -2.98 -10.59
C ILE A 34 -1.67 -1.74 -10.43
N GLU A 35 -0.44 -1.77 -10.93
CA GLU A 35 0.50 -0.64 -10.85
C GLU A 35 -0.01 0.58 -11.62
N ALA A 36 -0.64 0.37 -12.78
CA ALA A 36 -1.25 1.44 -13.57
C ALA A 36 -2.47 2.06 -12.87
N ALA A 37 -3.32 1.23 -12.25
CA ALA A 37 -4.51 1.69 -11.53
C ALA A 37 -4.18 2.33 -10.18
N HIS A 38 -3.13 1.85 -9.51
CA HIS A 38 -2.73 2.22 -8.16
C HIS A 38 -1.23 2.51 -8.09
N PRO A 39 -0.77 3.60 -8.74
CA PRO A 39 0.63 3.97 -8.70
C PRO A 39 1.07 4.23 -7.25
N ALA A 40 2.32 3.87 -6.93
CA ALA A 40 2.91 4.21 -5.65
C ALA A 40 2.92 5.74 -5.48
N ARG A 41 2.35 6.24 -4.39
CA ARG A 41 2.21 7.69 -4.15
C ARG A 41 3.44 8.34 -3.52
N TYR A 42 4.17 7.58 -2.72
CA TYR A 42 5.40 8.02 -2.09
C TYR A 42 6.61 7.44 -2.84
N GLN A 43 7.41 8.31 -3.48
CA GLN A 43 8.60 7.89 -4.23
C GLN A 43 9.92 8.30 -3.56
N SER A 44 9.94 9.39 -2.81
CA SER A 44 11.16 9.86 -2.14
C SER A 44 10.87 10.78 -0.95
N ALA A 45 11.79 10.78 0.02
CA ALA A 45 11.68 11.58 1.22
C ALA A 45 11.80 13.09 0.93
N CYS A 46 10.97 13.90 1.60
CA CYS A 46 11.09 15.36 1.56
C CYS A 46 12.08 15.85 2.62
N GLU A 47 13.16 16.52 2.20
CA GLU A 47 14.19 17.05 3.12
C GLU A 47 13.63 18.03 4.16
N LYS A 48 12.65 18.86 3.78
CA LYS A 48 12.01 19.81 4.71
C LYS A 48 11.29 19.07 5.84
N ARG A 49 10.54 18.00 5.51
CA ARG A 49 9.88 17.15 6.50
C ARG A 49 10.90 16.42 7.37
N ALA A 50 12.02 15.98 6.79
CA ALA A 50 13.12 15.38 7.55
C ALA A 50 13.69 16.36 8.58
N ALA A 51 13.90 17.63 8.21
CA ALA A 51 14.37 18.66 9.14
C ALA A 51 13.37 18.91 10.28
N VAL A 52 12.06 18.95 9.99
CA VAL A 52 11.04 19.10 11.05
C VAL A 52 11.06 17.88 11.97
N MET A 53 11.14 16.65 11.45
CA MET A 53 11.24 15.43 12.27
C MET A 53 12.48 15.44 13.18
N GLN A 54 13.62 15.92 12.68
CA GLN A 54 14.85 16.08 13.47
C GLN A 54 14.74 17.15 14.56
N SER A 55 13.84 18.12 14.41
CA SER A 55 13.57 19.16 15.42
C SER A 55 12.64 18.69 16.55
N LEU A 56 11.98 17.54 16.40
CA LEU A 56 11.05 17.03 17.40
C LEU A 56 11.80 16.56 18.65
N LYS A 57 11.17 16.77 19.82
CA LYS A 57 11.71 16.30 21.12
C LYS A 57 12.02 14.80 21.14
N ARG A 58 11.22 14.02 20.40
CA ARG A 58 11.48 12.60 20.14
C ARG A 58 11.62 12.44 18.63
N VAL A 59 12.85 12.26 18.19
CA VAL A 59 13.16 12.02 16.78
C VAL A 59 12.69 10.60 16.42
N PRO A 60 11.86 10.43 15.37
CA PRO A 60 11.46 9.09 14.90
C PRO A 60 12.66 8.27 14.43
N PHE A 61 12.59 6.94 14.59
CA PHE A 61 13.56 6.05 13.92
C PHE A 61 13.40 6.10 12.40
N GLU A 62 14.41 5.67 11.66
CA GLU A 62 14.44 5.71 10.18
C GLU A 62 13.18 5.11 9.54
N ALA A 63 12.80 3.88 9.91
CA ALA A 63 11.59 3.24 9.38
C ALA A 63 10.30 4.00 9.75
N GLN A 64 10.27 4.67 10.90
CA GLN A 64 9.14 5.51 11.30
C GLN A 64 9.12 6.80 10.49
N ALA A 65 10.28 7.42 10.26
CA ALA A 65 10.44 8.62 9.46
C ALA A 65 9.97 8.37 8.02
N GLU A 66 10.33 7.24 7.42
CA GLU A 66 9.81 6.81 6.11
C GLU A 66 8.29 6.68 6.10
N ALA A 67 7.70 6.03 7.11
CA ALA A 67 6.25 5.92 7.22
C ALA A 67 5.57 7.29 7.40
N ILE A 68 6.18 8.21 8.16
CA ILE A 68 5.70 9.59 8.35
C ILE A 68 5.77 10.37 7.03
N GLN A 69 6.85 10.23 6.26
CA GLN A 69 6.97 10.85 4.94
C GLN A 69 5.86 10.36 4.01
N ALA A 70 5.69 9.04 3.91
CA ALA A 70 4.69 8.43 3.04
C ALA A 70 3.26 8.86 3.40
N ILE A 71 2.89 8.80 4.68
CA ILE A 71 1.54 9.20 5.11
C ILE A 71 1.33 10.71 4.97
N SER A 72 2.39 11.52 5.13
CA SER A 72 2.32 12.97 4.88
C SER A 72 2.15 13.27 3.39
N THR A 73 2.78 12.52 2.49
CA THR A 73 2.54 12.68 1.05
C THR A 73 1.08 12.41 0.69
N LEU A 74 0.53 11.30 1.18
CA LEU A 74 -0.87 10.94 0.95
C LEU A 74 -1.85 12.00 1.49
N LEU A 75 -1.66 12.44 2.73
CA LEU A 75 -2.60 13.33 3.40
C LEU A 75 -2.42 14.81 3.00
N LEU A 76 -1.17 15.28 2.91
CA LEU A 76 -0.86 16.71 2.79
C LEU A 76 -0.62 17.14 1.34
N ASP A 77 -0.10 16.26 0.49
CA ASP A 77 0.22 16.59 -0.90
C ASP A 77 -0.91 16.14 -1.82
N GLU A 78 -1.37 14.90 -1.66
CA GLU A 78 -2.49 14.37 -2.45
C GLU A 78 -3.88 14.73 -1.89
N ARG A 79 -3.94 15.25 -0.66
CA ARG A 79 -5.19 15.64 0.01
C ARG A 79 -6.18 14.48 0.12
N ALA A 80 -5.67 13.26 0.32
CA ALA A 80 -6.51 12.12 0.61
C ALA A 80 -7.34 12.40 1.88
N PRO A 81 -8.61 11.97 1.93
CA PRO A 81 -9.47 12.25 3.08
C PRO A 81 -9.03 11.52 4.35
N ALA A 82 -8.27 10.43 4.21
CA ALA A 82 -7.73 9.64 5.30
C ALA A 82 -6.53 8.81 4.82
N GLY A 83 -5.74 8.31 5.77
CA GLY A 83 -4.64 7.40 5.54
C GLY A 83 -4.55 6.37 6.66
N ILE A 84 -4.15 5.15 6.32
CA ILE A 84 -4.04 4.03 7.26
C ILE A 84 -2.55 3.72 7.45
N LEU A 85 -2.07 3.83 8.68
CA LEU A 85 -0.71 3.44 9.02
C LEU A 85 -0.76 2.06 9.70
N ASN A 86 -0.42 1.03 8.94
CA ASN A 86 -0.34 -0.34 9.44
C ASN A 86 1.06 -0.64 9.98
N GLY A 87 1.12 -1.37 11.09
CA GLY A 87 2.37 -1.80 11.69
C GLY A 87 2.13 -2.55 12.99
N GLU A 88 3.09 -3.37 13.40
CA GLU A 88 2.96 -4.20 14.62
C GLU A 88 2.77 -3.37 15.89
N MET A 89 2.25 -4.00 16.95
CA MET A 89 2.15 -3.37 18.26
C MET A 89 3.54 -2.97 18.78
N GLY A 90 3.65 -1.81 19.40
CA GLY A 90 4.93 -1.32 19.93
C GLY A 90 5.85 -0.61 18.93
N THR A 91 5.53 -0.62 17.63
CA THR A 91 6.34 0.05 16.58
C THR A 91 6.25 1.58 16.57
N GLY A 92 5.47 2.18 17.48
CA GLY A 92 5.38 3.64 17.62
C GLY A 92 4.40 4.33 16.66
N LYS A 93 3.36 3.66 16.16
CA LYS A 93 2.33 4.29 15.31
C LYS A 93 1.76 5.60 15.88
N THR A 94 1.60 5.69 17.21
CA THR A 94 1.15 6.90 17.89
C THR A 94 2.12 8.07 17.70
N ILE A 95 3.44 7.85 17.85
CA ILE A 95 4.42 8.92 17.61
C ILE A 95 4.46 9.32 16.13
N MET A 96 4.26 8.36 15.21
CA MET A 96 4.16 8.66 13.79
C MET A 96 2.99 9.61 13.49
N GLY A 97 1.78 9.33 14.02
CA GLY A 97 0.64 10.24 13.84
C GLY A 97 0.84 11.64 14.43
N ILE A 98 1.50 11.72 15.59
CA ILE A 98 1.88 13.01 16.20
C ILE A 98 2.87 13.77 15.30
N ALA A 99 3.90 13.07 14.79
CA ALA A 99 4.88 13.67 13.88
C ALA A 99 4.24 14.14 12.57
N THR A 100 3.33 13.36 11.97
CA THR A 100 2.54 13.78 10.80
C THR A 100 1.73 15.05 11.08
N THR A 101 1.13 15.16 12.28
CA THR A 101 0.42 16.39 12.69
C THR A 101 1.37 17.58 12.80
N ALA A 102 2.58 17.37 13.33
CA ALA A 102 3.60 18.41 13.36
C ALA A 102 4.00 18.86 11.93
N MET A 103 4.08 17.94 10.97
CA MET A 103 4.30 18.30 9.56
C MET A 103 3.16 19.17 9.02
N ALA A 104 1.91 18.75 9.26
CA ALA A 104 0.73 19.50 8.82
C ALA A 104 0.74 20.94 9.37
N TYR A 105 1.07 21.10 10.66
CA TYR A 105 1.19 22.42 11.28
C TYR A 105 2.31 23.26 10.64
N HIS A 106 3.51 22.70 10.46
CA HIS A 106 4.64 23.40 9.84
C HIS A 106 4.41 23.76 8.38
N GLU A 107 3.59 22.99 7.66
CA GLU A 107 3.21 23.26 6.27
C GLU A 107 1.97 24.18 6.14
N GLY A 108 1.34 24.56 7.25
CA GLY A 108 0.11 25.37 7.24
C GLY A 108 -1.11 24.62 6.66
N LYS A 109 -1.16 23.30 6.86
CA LYS A 109 -2.19 22.38 6.36
C LYS A 109 -2.94 21.65 7.49
N ALA A 110 -2.87 22.19 8.71
CA ALA A 110 -3.57 21.66 9.89
C ALA A 110 -4.96 22.30 10.06
#